data_AF-A0A2D2AVJ9-F1
#
_entry.id   AF-A0A2D2AVJ9-F1
#
_cell.length_a   1.000
_cell.length_b   1.000
_cell.length_c   1.000
_cell.angle_alpha   90.00
_cell.angle_beta   90.00
_cell.angle_gamma   90.00
#
_symmetry.space_group_name_H-M   'P 1'
#
loop_
_entity.id
_entity.type
_entity.pdbx_description
1 polymer ?
#
loop_
_entity_poly.entity_id
_entity_poly.type
_entity_poly.pdbx_seq_one_letter_code
_entity_poly.pdbx_strand_id
1 'polypeptide(L)'
;MRSLLIACLGLSLAACNMVVTETPMFTAADQTGATPREGIWLSADADCAVDVAKKADAWPECADWFVYRQGRMEFPNEKPDLPFSGPVPVVVAGGSPQVWQMTLELPAKAGEPKSRMSLYAGFEPLERDGQGRVTRYRSWPALCGPPPPPEEEKKAAAAAPPAPRSGKASDKNVPGASGEASADELKLPDLMTKAPFPGLTLMGKAGCKPDDEAALRNAVAASRAFAEEHEEIRWVRERYP
;
A
#
# COMPACT_ATOMS: atom_id res chain seq x y z
N MET A 1 13.27 -30.18 1.72
CA MET A 1 11.96 -29.82 1.14
C MET A 1 10.90 -29.89 2.24
N ARG A 2 10.70 -28.80 2.99
CA ARG A 2 9.64 -28.56 4.00
C ARG A 2 10.02 -27.24 4.69
N SER A 3 9.57 -26.11 4.15
CA SER A 3 9.53 -24.76 4.76
C SER A 3 9.30 -23.70 3.67
N LEU A 4 8.15 -23.72 3.00
CA LEU A 4 7.79 -22.75 1.96
C LEU A 4 6.26 -22.68 1.87
N LEU A 5 5.61 -22.18 2.93
CA LEU A 5 4.14 -22.05 2.97
C LEU A 5 3.62 -20.91 3.89
N ILE A 6 4.48 -19.96 4.30
CA ILE A 6 4.07 -18.91 5.27
C ILE A 6 4.08 -17.48 4.68
N ALA A 7 4.54 -17.25 3.44
CA ALA A 7 4.73 -15.88 2.95
C ALA A 7 3.49 -15.22 2.27
N CYS A 8 2.47 -15.96 1.86
CA CYS A 8 1.40 -15.40 1.02
C CYS A 8 0.25 -14.68 1.74
N LEU A 9 0.18 -14.69 3.09
CA LEU A 9 -0.92 -14.04 3.82
C LEU A 9 -0.71 -12.54 4.09
N GLY A 10 0.51 -12.02 3.87
CA GLY A 10 0.88 -10.62 4.15
C GLY A 10 0.24 -9.59 3.22
N LEU A 11 0.12 -9.92 1.93
CA LEU A 11 -0.17 -8.94 0.88
C LEU A 11 -1.67 -8.61 0.73
N SER A 12 -2.57 -9.46 1.22
CA SER A 12 -4.01 -9.17 1.24
C SER A 12 -4.42 -8.26 2.40
N LEU A 13 -3.54 -8.00 3.37
CA LEU A 13 -3.81 -7.21 4.57
C LEU A 13 -3.71 -5.68 4.34
N ALA A 14 -2.93 -5.24 3.35
CA ALA A 14 -2.64 -3.81 3.14
C ALA A 14 -3.80 -3.02 2.52
N ALA A 15 -4.68 -3.67 1.75
CA ALA A 15 -5.72 -2.97 1.01
C ALA A 15 -6.80 -2.32 1.91
N CYS A 16 -6.97 -2.79 3.14
CA CYS A 16 -8.02 -2.30 4.04
C CYS A 16 -7.69 -0.99 4.77
N ASN A 17 -6.46 -0.48 4.67
CA ASN A 17 -6.02 0.72 5.42
C ASN A 17 -5.46 1.82 4.51
N MET A 18 -5.84 1.87 3.23
CA MET A 18 -5.30 2.84 2.27
C MET A 18 -6.18 4.09 2.11
N VAL A 19 -5.54 5.22 1.83
CA VAL A 19 -6.21 6.44 1.39
C VAL A 19 -6.61 6.29 -0.08
N VAL A 20 -7.89 6.49 -0.37
CA VAL A 20 -8.48 6.33 -1.70
C VAL A 20 -9.48 7.44 -2.02
N THR A 21 -9.66 7.76 -3.30
CA THR A 21 -10.73 8.67 -3.75
C THR A 21 -11.34 8.20 -5.07
N GLU A 22 -12.62 8.48 -5.31
CA GLU A 22 -13.26 8.21 -6.61
C GLU A 22 -12.79 9.19 -7.69
N THR A 23 -12.65 10.47 -7.32
CA THR A 23 -12.12 11.53 -8.18
C THR A 23 -10.64 11.76 -7.85
N PRO A 24 -9.74 11.82 -8.84
CA PRO A 24 -8.33 12.12 -8.60
C PRO A 24 -8.16 13.49 -7.94
N MET A 25 -7.31 13.58 -6.92
CA MET A 25 -6.99 14.85 -6.25
C MET A 25 -5.97 15.69 -7.00
N PHE A 26 -5.16 15.05 -7.85
CA PHE A 26 -4.17 15.71 -8.68
C PHE A 26 -4.45 15.51 -10.17
N THR A 27 -4.08 16.49 -10.95
CA THR A 27 -4.18 16.52 -12.41
C THR A 27 -2.81 16.65 -13.06
N ALA A 28 -2.75 16.63 -14.39
CA ALA A 28 -1.50 16.88 -15.11
C ALA A 28 -0.89 18.27 -14.80
N ALA A 29 -1.70 19.26 -14.42
CA ALA A 29 -1.21 20.58 -14.05
C ALA A 29 -0.41 20.56 -12.73
N ASP A 30 -0.68 19.57 -11.87
CA ASP A 30 -0.03 19.41 -10.57
C ASP A 30 1.28 18.63 -10.67
N GLN A 31 1.64 18.14 -11.87
CA GLN A 31 2.87 17.39 -12.16
C GLN A 31 4.10 18.30 -12.14
N THR A 32 4.40 18.80 -10.95
CA THR A 32 5.58 19.59 -10.59
C THR A 32 6.64 18.75 -9.90
N GLY A 33 6.32 17.47 -9.64
CA GLY A 33 7.21 16.50 -9.04
C GLY A 33 8.30 16.00 -9.99
N ALA A 34 9.07 15.04 -9.50
CA ALA A 34 10.14 14.43 -10.23
C ALA A 34 9.60 13.43 -11.25
N THR A 35 10.09 13.51 -12.48
CA THR A 35 9.65 12.64 -13.58
C THR A 35 10.42 11.32 -13.57
N PRO A 36 9.76 10.16 -13.44
CA PRO A 36 10.40 8.86 -13.62
C PRO A 36 10.92 8.70 -15.05
N ARG A 37 12.09 8.08 -15.20
CA ARG A 37 12.60 7.67 -16.51
C ARG A 37 11.67 6.63 -17.15
N GLU A 38 11.42 6.77 -18.44
CA GLU A 38 10.66 5.77 -19.19
C GLU A 38 11.42 4.45 -19.31
N GLY A 39 10.70 3.33 -19.20
CA GLY A 39 11.26 1.99 -19.34
C GLY A 39 10.73 1.01 -18.30
N ILE A 40 11.47 -0.10 -18.14
CA ILE A 40 11.19 -1.15 -17.17
C ILE A 40 11.73 -0.74 -15.80
N TRP A 41 10.88 -0.85 -14.80
CA TRP A 41 11.18 -0.66 -13.40
C TRP A 41 11.08 -2.00 -12.67
N LEU A 42 12.00 -2.21 -11.74
CA LEU A 42 12.13 -3.43 -10.94
C LEU A 42 11.99 -3.08 -9.47
N SER A 43 11.12 -3.82 -8.81
CA SER A 43 11.05 -3.98 -7.35
C SER A 43 11.42 -5.42 -7.01
N ALA A 44 12.21 -5.63 -5.97
CA ALA A 44 12.63 -6.97 -5.60
C ALA A 44 12.96 -7.04 -4.12
N ASP A 45 12.70 -8.20 -3.50
CA ASP A 45 13.10 -8.47 -2.13
C ASP A 45 14.62 -8.33 -1.96
N ALA A 46 15.07 -8.03 -0.74
CA ALA A 46 16.48 -7.75 -0.46
C ALA A 46 17.44 -8.90 -0.83
N ASP A 47 16.96 -10.15 -0.79
CA ASP A 47 17.69 -11.37 -1.14
C ASP A 47 17.37 -11.91 -2.55
N CYS A 48 16.55 -11.19 -3.33
CA CYS A 48 16.13 -11.61 -4.65
C CYS A 48 17.23 -11.36 -5.71
N ALA A 49 17.86 -12.45 -6.17
CA ALA A 49 18.90 -12.40 -7.21
C ALA A 49 18.30 -12.30 -8.62
N VAL A 50 18.07 -11.07 -9.09
CA VAL A 50 17.49 -10.80 -10.43
C VAL A 50 18.58 -10.64 -11.49
N ASP A 51 18.58 -11.51 -12.50
CA ASP A 51 19.38 -11.32 -13.71
C ASP A 51 18.67 -10.35 -14.68
N VAL A 52 19.02 -9.07 -14.54
CA VAL A 52 18.44 -7.98 -15.35
C VAL A 52 18.83 -8.03 -16.84
N ALA A 53 19.70 -8.94 -17.27
CA ALA A 53 19.97 -9.18 -18.69
C ALA A 53 18.89 -10.06 -19.35
N LYS A 54 18.20 -10.91 -18.57
CA LYS A 54 17.08 -11.73 -19.06
C LYS A 54 15.84 -10.89 -19.35
N LYS A 55 14.91 -11.46 -20.12
CA LYS A 55 13.56 -10.90 -20.28
C LYS A 55 12.86 -10.82 -18.93
N ALA A 56 12.03 -9.78 -18.71
CA ALA A 56 11.43 -9.57 -17.39
C ALA A 56 10.34 -10.59 -17.05
N ASP A 57 9.72 -11.22 -18.04
CA ASP A 57 8.88 -12.41 -17.88
C ASP A 57 9.62 -13.66 -17.36
N ALA A 58 10.95 -13.66 -17.43
CA ALA A 58 11.81 -14.73 -16.93
C ALA A 58 12.52 -14.37 -15.60
N TRP A 59 12.15 -13.24 -14.97
CA TRP A 59 12.64 -12.89 -13.64
C TRP A 59 12.00 -13.79 -12.57
N PRO A 60 12.68 -14.01 -11.43
CA PRO A 60 12.15 -14.85 -10.35
C PRO A 60 10.90 -14.24 -9.72
N GLU A 61 10.09 -15.06 -9.05
CA GLU A 61 8.82 -14.62 -8.42
C GLU A 61 8.99 -13.59 -7.29
N CYS A 62 10.19 -13.46 -6.71
CA CYS A 62 10.53 -12.43 -5.71
C CYS A 62 10.79 -11.04 -6.32
N ALA A 63 10.58 -10.89 -7.63
CA ALA A 63 10.81 -9.67 -8.37
C ALA A 63 9.53 -9.26 -9.09
N ASP A 64 9.03 -8.09 -8.74
CA ASP A 64 7.92 -7.43 -9.43
C ASP A 64 8.47 -6.39 -10.40
N TRP A 65 7.74 -6.16 -11.49
CA TRP A 65 8.15 -5.19 -12.48
C TRP A 65 6.98 -4.58 -13.22
N PHE A 66 7.22 -3.37 -13.72
CA PHE A 66 6.26 -2.64 -14.53
C PHE A 66 7.00 -1.81 -15.58
N VAL A 67 6.25 -1.36 -16.59
CA VAL A 67 6.73 -0.41 -17.60
C VAL A 67 6.14 0.95 -17.29
N TYR A 68 7.00 1.96 -17.18
CA TYR A 68 6.59 3.36 -17.11
C TYR A 68 6.79 4.03 -18.47
N ARG A 69 5.74 4.61 -19.04
CA ARG A 69 5.79 5.33 -20.31
C ARG A 69 4.68 6.37 -20.38
N GLN A 70 5.00 7.58 -20.85
CA GLN A 70 4.00 8.63 -21.11
C GLN A 70 3.05 8.90 -19.93
N GLY A 71 3.57 8.88 -18.69
CA GLY A 71 2.76 9.11 -17.49
C GLY A 71 1.83 7.95 -17.14
N ARG A 72 2.12 6.73 -17.61
CA ARG A 72 1.32 5.53 -17.33
C ARG A 72 2.22 4.38 -16.86
N MET A 73 1.68 3.56 -15.99
CA MET A 73 2.26 2.29 -15.59
C MET A 73 1.52 1.14 -16.26
N GLU A 74 2.26 0.20 -16.80
CA GLU A 74 1.75 -1.03 -17.38
C GLU A 74 2.38 -2.19 -16.62
N PHE A 75 1.57 -3.18 -16.25
CA PHE A 75 2.02 -4.36 -15.52
C PHE A 75 1.78 -5.57 -16.44
N PRO A 76 2.77 -6.00 -17.25
CA PRO A 76 2.50 -7.01 -18.29
C PRO A 76 2.34 -8.43 -17.76
N ASN A 77 2.81 -8.68 -16.53
CA ASN A 77 2.65 -9.95 -15.83
C ASN A 77 1.53 -9.90 -14.78
N GLU A 78 0.52 -9.04 -14.96
CA GLU A 78 -0.63 -9.04 -14.06
C GLU A 78 -1.20 -10.46 -13.96
N LYS A 79 -1.18 -10.98 -12.74
CA LYS A 79 -1.91 -12.19 -12.41
C LYS A 79 -3.41 -11.90 -12.68
N PRO A 80 -4.18 -12.88 -13.16
CA PRO A 80 -5.58 -12.70 -13.54
C PRO A 80 -6.50 -12.30 -12.38
N ASP A 81 -5.98 -12.22 -11.15
CA ASP A 81 -6.68 -11.87 -9.91
C ASP A 81 -6.61 -10.39 -9.56
N LEU A 82 -5.84 -9.56 -10.28
CA LEU A 82 -5.84 -8.12 -10.04
C LEU A 82 -7.17 -7.49 -10.47
N PRO A 83 -7.78 -6.65 -9.62
CA PRO A 83 -9.11 -6.09 -9.87
C PRO A 83 -9.06 -4.86 -10.79
N PHE A 84 -8.03 -4.72 -11.64
CA PHE A 84 -7.90 -3.65 -12.61
C PHE A 84 -7.32 -4.20 -13.90
N SER A 85 -7.47 -3.47 -14.99
CA SER A 85 -6.97 -3.90 -16.30
C SER A 85 -6.37 -2.73 -17.06
N GLY A 86 -5.23 -2.98 -17.72
CA GLY A 86 -4.61 -2.07 -18.65
C GLY A 86 -3.76 -0.95 -18.01
N PRO A 87 -3.28 0.01 -18.82
CA PRO A 87 -2.33 1.02 -18.35
C PRO A 87 -2.92 1.98 -17.31
N VAL A 88 -2.28 2.08 -16.16
CA VAL A 88 -2.66 2.93 -15.01
C VAL A 88 -2.09 4.35 -15.17
N PRO A 89 -2.91 5.40 -15.35
CA PRO A 89 -2.43 6.79 -15.31
C PRO A 89 -1.77 7.14 -13.98
N VAL A 90 -0.69 7.92 -14.07
CA VAL A 90 0.13 8.36 -12.95
C VAL A 90 0.31 9.87 -12.97
N VAL A 91 0.17 10.49 -11.80
CA VAL A 91 0.62 11.85 -11.53
C VAL A 91 1.57 11.84 -10.35
N VAL A 92 2.74 12.48 -10.50
CA VAL A 92 3.67 12.74 -9.39
C VAL A 92 3.56 14.22 -9.03
N ALA A 93 2.80 14.52 -7.99
CA ALA A 93 2.62 15.87 -7.48
C ALA A 93 3.84 16.27 -6.64
N GLY A 94 4.25 17.55 -6.73
CA GLY A 94 5.36 18.10 -5.94
C GLY A 94 5.13 18.03 -4.43
N GLY A 95 6.12 18.43 -3.62
CA GLY A 95 6.07 18.35 -2.16
C GLY A 95 7.23 17.53 -1.57
N SER A 96 7.27 17.40 -0.24
CA SER A 96 8.24 16.58 0.48
C SER A 96 7.56 15.80 1.63
N PRO A 97 7.31 14.49 1.49
CA PRO A 97 7.55 13.68 0.28
C PRO A 97 6.67 14.12 -0.90
N GLN A 98 7.04 13.71 -2.12
CA GLN A 98 6.16 13.87 -3.27
C GLN A 98 4.99 12.89 -3.14
N VAL A 99 3.88 13.20 -3.80
CA VAL A 99 2.70 12.31 -3.79
C VAL A 99 2.55 11.68 -5.17
N TRP A 100 2.58 10.35 -5.19
CA TRP A 100 2.24 9.55 -6.34
C TRP A 100 0.75 9.22 -6.31
N GLN A 101 0.01 9.65 -7.32
CA GLN A 101 -1.38 9.26 -7.54
C GLN A 101 -1.46 8.26 -8.70
N MET A 102 -2.13 7.14 -8.46
CA MET A 102 -2.43 6.10 -9.45
C MET A 102 -3.93 6.01 -9.62
N THR A 103 -4.46 6.12 -10.85
CA THR A 103 -5.90 6.00 -11.09
C THR A 103 -6.23 4.66 -11.74
N LEU A 104 -6.87 3.77 -10.99
CA LEU A 104 -7.29 2.46 -11.45
C LEU A 104 -8.69 2.53 -12.10
N GLU A 105 -8.85 1.85 -13.22
CA GLU A 105 -10.18 1.50 -13.74
C GLU A 105 -10.55 0.12 -13.21
N LEU A 106 -11.65 0.04 -12.46
CA LEU A 106 -12.15 -1.21 -11.90
C LEU A 106 -13.10 -1.87 -12.90
N PRO A 107 -13.13 -3.21 -12.99
CA PRO A 107 -14.05 -3.92 -13.86
C PRO A 107 -15.49 -3.63 -13.43
N ALA A 108 -16.32 -3.25 -14.39
CA ALA A 108 -17.76 -3.14 -14.17
C ALA A 108 -18.40 -4.52 -14.25
N LYS A 109 -19.48 -4.73 -13.49
CA LYS A 109 -20.40 -5.82 -13.80
C LYS A 109 -21.08 -5.54 -15.14
N ALA A 110 -21.54 -6.60 -15.82
CA ALA A 110 -22.25 -6.45 -17.08
C ALA A 110 -23.46 -5.50 -16.92
N GLY A 111 -23.48 -4.41 -17.70
CA GLY A 111 -24.53 -3.38 -17.65
C GLY A 111 -24.29 -2.25 -16.64
N GLU A 112 -23.21 -2.29 -15.85
CA GLU A 112 -22.81 -1.20 -14.96
C GLU A 112 -21.72 -0.32 -15.62
N PRO A 113 -21.65 0.98 -15.29
CA PRO A 113 -20.53 1.81 -15.70
C PRO A 113 -19.23 1.36 -15.01
N LYS A 114 -18.09 1.49 -15.69
CA LYS A 114 -16.77 1.35 -15.05
C LYS A 114 -16.63 2.36 -13.92
N SER A 115 -16.21 1.89 -12.75
CA SER A 115 -15.81 2.76 -11.65
C SER A 115 -14.31 3.03 -11.71
N ARG A 116 -13.91 4.15 -11.10
CA ARG A 116 -12.51 4.55 -10.96
C ARG A 116 -12.18 4.73 -9.50
N MET A 117 -10.93 4.44 -9.16
CA MET A 117 -10.39 4.67 -7.84
C MET A 117 -8.97 5.21 -7.98
N SER A 118 -8.68 6.31 -7.29
CA SER A 118 -7.33 6.83 -7.17
C SER A 118 -6.73 6.37 -5.85
N LEU A 119 -5.54 5.79 -5.94
CA LEU A 119 -4.69 5.38 -4.82
C LEU A 119 -3.51 6.34 -4.71
N TYR A 120 -2.97 6.46 -3.51
CA TYR A 120 -1.89 7.40 -3.21
C TYR A 120 -0.71 6.72 -2.53
N ALA A 121 0.49 7.16 -2.86
CA ALA A 121 1.74 6.73 -2.24
C ALA A 121 2.69 7.93 -2.06
N GLY A 122 3.59 7.81 -1.09
CA GLY A 122 4.76 8.68 -1.01
C GLY A 122 5.76 8.31 -2.10
N PHE A 123 6.39 9.31 -2.68
CA PHE A 123 7.44 9.16 -3.68
C PHE A 123 8.66 9.96 -3.28
N GLU A 124 9.79 9.27 -3.14
CA GLU A 124 11.06 9.87 -2.75
C GLU A 124 12.15 9.45 -3.74
N PRO A 125 12.55 10.33 -4.67
CA PRO A 125 13.65 10.07 -5.59
C PRO A 125 14.97 9.85 -4.84
N LEU A 126 15.63 8.72 -5.11
CA LEU A 126 16.94 8.37 -4.55
C LEU A 126 18.07 8.62 -5.56
N GLU A 127 17.82 8.38 -6.84
CA GLU A 127 18.79 8.63 -7.92
C GLU A 127 18.13 9.22 -9.16
N ARG A 128 18.94 9.92 -9.95
CA ARG A 128 18.54 10.54 -11.21
C ARG A 128 19.60 10.31 -12.28
N ASP A 129 19.18 10.29 -13.54
CA ASP A 129 20.08 10.31 -14.69
C ASP A 129 20.59 11.73 -15.02
N GLY A 130 21.46 11.84 -16.03
CA GLY A 130 22.01 13.12 -16.48
C GLY A 130 20.99 14.11 -17.06
N GLN A 131 19.74 13.69 -17.29
CA GLN A 131 18.63 14.56 -17.70
C GLN A 131 17.72 14.93 -16.53
N GLY A 132 18.08 14.53 -15.29
CA GLY A 132 17.31 14.81 -14.07
C GLY A 132 16.12 13.88 -13.86
N ARG A 133 15.90 12.87 -14.71
CA ARG A 133 14.80 11.90 -14.56
C ARG A 133 15.15 10.90 -13.47
N VAL A 134 14.16 10.51 -12.68
CA VAL A 134 14.36 9.54 -11.59
C VAL A 134 14.71 8.17 -12.16
N THR A 135 15.74 7.53 -11.62
CA THR A 135 16.17 6.16 -11.97
C THR A 135 16.11 5.21 -10.78
N ARG A 136 15.95 5.73 -9.56
CA ARG A 136 15.73 4.94 -8.35
C ARG A 136 14.89 5.76 -7.39
N TYR A 137 13.91 5.16 -6.76
CA TYR A 137 13.08 5.83 -5.78
C TYR A 137 12.64 4.88 -4.68
N ARG A 138 12.20 5.48 -3.59
CA ARG A 138 11.51 4.82 -2.50
C ARG A 138 10.02 5.15 -2.55
N SER A 139 9.17 4.15 -2.32
CA SER A 139 7.72 4.31 -2.24
C SER A 139 7.15 3.70 -0.97
N TRP A 140 6.02 4.24 -0.53
CA TRP A 140 5.20 3.68 0.55
C TRP A 140 3.74 4.11 0.35
N PRO A 141 2.76 3.24 0.66
CA PRO A 141 1.35 3.59 0.51
C PRO A 141 0.93 4.72 1.46
N ALA A 142 -0.02 5.53 1.03
CA ALA A 142 -0.74 6.43 1.92
C ALA A 142 -1.73 5.61 2.75
N LEU A 143 -1.51 5.53 4.06
CA LEU A 143 -2.34 4.81 5.00
C LEU A 143 -3.35 5.74 5.66
N CYS A 144 -4.48 5.16 6.08
CA CYS A 144 -5.50 5.86 6.85
C CYS A 144 -5.03 6.24 8.25
N GLY A 145 -4.04 5.55 8.79
CA GLY A 145 -3.54 5.71 10.14
C GLY A 145 -2.51 4.62 10.44
N PRO A 146 -1.96 4.56 11.66
CA PRO A 146 -1.06 3.50 12.06
C PRO A 146 -1.70 2.13 11.81
N PRO A 147 -0.96 1.15 11.26
CA PRO A 147 -1.46 -0.22 11.13
C PRO A 147 -1.74 -0.81 12.52
N PRO A 148 -2.68 -1.77 12.63
CA PRO A 148 -2.86 -2.49 13.88
C PRO A 148 -1.55 -3.22 14.25
N PRO A 149 -1.23 -3.34 15.55
CA PRO A 149 -0.02 -4.05 15.96
C PRO A 149 -0.08 -5.52 15.52
N PRO A 150 1.08 -6.17 15.28
CA PRO A 150 1.13 -7.59 14.96
C PRO A 150 0.41 -8.45 16.00
N GLU A 151 -0.15 -9.58 15.57
CA GLU A 151 -0.92 -10.48 16.44
C GLU A 151 -0.08 -11.01 17.62
N GLU A 152 1.23 -11.19 17.43
CA GLU A 152 2.16 -11.58 18.47
C GLU A 152 2.30 -10.51 19.55
N GLU A 153 2.34 -9.24 19.15
CA GLU A 153 2.36 -8.11 20.08
C GLU A 153 1.02 -8.00 20.82
N LYS A 154 -0.11 -8.21 20.13
CA LYS A 154 -1.43 -8.26 20.80
C LYS A 154 -1.49 -9.36 21.84
N LYS A 155 -0.99 -10.56 21.52
CA LYS A 155 -0.92 -11.70 22.46
C LYS A 155 0.01 -11.40 23.62
N ALA A 156 1.16 -10.77 23.38
CA ALA A 156 2.07 -10.36 24.44
C ALA A 156 1.45 -9.30 25.36
N ALA A 157 0.75 -8.30 24.78
CA ALA A 157 0.03 -7.28 25.53
C ALA A 157 -1.13 -7.86 26.35
N ALA A 158 -1.84 -8.86 25.83
CA ALA A 158 -2.91 -9.56 26.54
C ALA A 158 -2.40 -10.51 27.64
N ALA A 159 -1.18 -11.05 27.49
CA ALA A 159 -0.53 -11.92 28.47
C ALA A 159 0.20 -11.14 29.57
N ALA A 160 0.43 -9.83 29.39
CA ALA A 160 1.01 -8.99 30.42
C ALA A 160 0.09 -8.96 31.65
N PRO A 161 0.59 -9.27 32.86
CA PRO A 161 -0.23 -9.21 34.06
C PRO A 161 -0.81 -7.80 34.21
N PRO A 162 -2.10 -7.67 34.58
CA PRO A 162 -2.71 -6.37 34.72
C PRO A 162 -1.89 -5.54 35.72
N ALA A 163 -1.55 -4.31 35.33
CA ALA A 163 -0.86 -3.39 36.22
C ALA A 163 -1.60 -3.33 37.57
N PRO A 164 -0.87 -3.32 38.70
CA PRO A 164 -1.49 -3.35 40.02
C PRO A 164 -2.52 -2.23 40.13
N ARG A 165 -3.80 -2.60 40.20
CA ARG A 165 -4.91 -1.65 40.35
C ARG A 165 -4.78 -0.98 41.71
N SER A 166 -4.28 0.25 41.73
CA SER A 166 -4.33 1.09 42.92
C SER A 166 -5.77 1.59 43.13
N GLY A 167 -6.59 0.84 43.86
CA GLY A 167 -7.84 1.39 44.41
C GLY A 167 -9.01 0.42 44.66
N LYS A 168 -9.24 0.16 45.96
CA LYS A 168 -10.47 -0.20 46.69
C LYS A 168 -11.59 -0.99 45.98
N ALA A 169 -11.73 -2.22 46.45
CA ALA A 169 -12.84 -3.13 46.21
C ALA A 169 -14.20 -2.58 46.69
N SER A 170 -15.23 -2.75 45.87
CA SER A 170 -16.59 -3.06 46.33
C SER A 170 -17.28 -3.91 45.26
N ASP A 171 -17.69 -5.09 45.70
CA ASP A 171 -18.26 -6.20 44.95
C ASP A 171 -19.58 -5.91 44.24
N LYS A 172 -19.83 -6.60 43.12
CA LYS A 172 -20.93 -7.58 42.96
C LYS A 172 -20.93 -8.28 41.58
N ASN A 173 -20.51 -9.54 41.62
CA ASN A 173 -20.96 -10.75 40.91
C ASN A 173 -21.82 -10.66 39.62
N VAL A 174 -21.31 -11.24 38.51
CA VAL A 174 -22.11 -11.82 37.40
C VAL A 174 -21.41 -13.07 36.84
N PRO A 175 -22.11 -14.21 36.66
CA PRO A 175 -21.52 -15.43 36.07
C PRO A 175 -21.85 -15.62 34.58
N GLY A 176 -20.86 -16.15 33.84
CA GLY A 176 -21.06 -17.18 32.81
C GLY A 176 -21.24 -16.75 31.35
N ALA A 177 -20.20 -16.98 30.53
CA ALA A 177 -20.33 -17.44 29.14
C ALA A 177 -18.96 -17.88 28.59
N SER A 178 -18.73 -19.18 28.56
CA SER A 178 -17.67 -19.85 27.80
C SER A 178 -18.16 -20.03 26.35
N GLY A 179 -17.62 -19.24 25.42
CA GLY A 179 -17.80 -19.41 23.98
C GLY A 179 -16.48 -19.83 23.34
N GLU A 180 -16.46 -20.99 22.71
CA GLU A 180 -15.35 -21.51 21.91
C GLU A 180 -15.13 -20.61 20.67
N ALA A 181 -13.89 -20.17 20.47
CA ALA A 181 -13.50 -19.37 19.32
C ALA A 181 -13.30 -20.28 18.10
N SER A 182 -14.16 -20.15 17.09
CA SER A 182 -13.92 -20.72 15.76
C SER A 182 -12.84 -19.90 15.03
N ALA A 183 -11.92 -20.59 14.37
CA ALA A 183 -10.72 -20.00 13.77
C ALA A 183 -10.90 -19.54 12.30
N ASP A 184 -12.12 -19.45 11.77
CA ASP A 184 -12.34 -19.32 10.32
C ASP A 184 -13.03 -18.02 9.87
N GLU A 185 -13.01 -16.98 10.70
CA GLU A 185 -13.42 -15.64 10.30
C GLU A 185 -12.41 -14.63 10.84
N LEU A 186 -11.33 -14.42 10.09
CA LEU A 186 -10.55 -13.18 10.18
C LEU A 186 -11.51 -12.05 9.82
N LYS A 187 -12.16 -11.48 10.85
CA LYS A 187 -13.10 -10.38 10.69
C LYS A 187 -12.31 -9.19 10.12
N LEU A 188 -12.45 -8.97 8.81
CA LEU A 188 -11.99 -7.78 8.08
C LEU A 188 -12.05 -6.45 8.86
N PRO A 189 -13.04 -6.15 9.74
CA PRO A 189 -13.00 -4.93 10.55
C PRO A 189 -11.76 -4.74 11.45
N ASP A 190 -11.01 -5.79 11.79
CA ASP A 190 -9.81 -5.65 12.63
C ASP A 190 -8.53 -5.30 11.84
N LEU A 191 -8.62 -5.17 10.51
CA LEU A 191 -7.50 -4.79 9.64
C LEU A 191 -7.39 -3.27 9.42
N MET A 192 -8.44 -2.52 9.78
CA MET A 192 -8.46 -1.06 9.65
C MET A 192 -7.91 -0.40 10.90
N THR A 193 -7.24 0.74 10.70
CA THR A 193 -6.93 1.62 11.83
C THR A 193 -8.21 2.09 12.52
N LYS A 194 -8.20 2.11 13.85
CA LYS A 194 -9.28 2.71 14.66
C LYS A 194 -9.04 4.20 14.92
N ALA A 195 -7.89 4.71 14.51
CA ALA A 195 -7.44 6.08 14.73
C ALA A 195 -6.93 6.67 13.40
N PRO A 196 -7.85 7.08 12.51
CA PRO A 196 -7.45 7.69 11.25
C PRO A 196 -6.61 8.95 11.51
N PHE A 197 -5.65 9.25 10.62
CA PHE A 197 -4.90 10.50 10.67
C PHE A 197 -5.84 11.71 10.54
N PRO A 198 -5.46 12.88 11.08
CA PRO A 198 -6.28 14.09 10.99
C PRO A 198 -6.68 14.43 9.55
N GLY A 199 -7.96 14.75 9.34
CA GLY A 199 -8.51 15.08 8.03
C GLY A 199 -8.81 13.87 7.13
N LEU A 200 -8.80 12.65 7.68
CA LEU A 200 -9.23 11.44 6.97
C LEU A 200 -10.55 10.90 7.53
N THR A 201 -11.46 10.54 6.62
CA THR A 201 -12.76 9.94 6.93
C THR A 201 -12.78 8.47 6.49
N LEU A 202 -13.01 7.53 7.41
CA LEU A 202 -13.13 6.09 7.10
C LEU A 202 -14.36 5.82 6.21
N MET A 203 -14.18 4.98 5.18
CA MET A 203 -15.19 4.62 4.17
C MET A 203 -15.63 3.16 4.29
N GLY A 204 -16.23 2.78 5.42
CA GLY A 204 -16.64 1.40 5.65
C GLY A 204 -15.43 0.46 5.65
N LYS A 205 -15.45 -0.61 4.84
CA LYS A 205 -14.37 -1.62 4.77
C LYS A 205 -13.28 -1.31 3.73
N ALA A 206 -13.41 -0.22 2.97
CA ALA A 206 -12.66 0.00 1.73
C ALA A 206 -11.47 0.98 1.86
N GLY A 207 -11.14 1.42 3.07
CA GLY A 207 -10.12 2.43 3.32
C GLY A 207 -10.70 3.74 3.86
N CYS A 208 -10.09 4.86 3.51
CA CYS A 208 -10.50 6.21 3.93
C CYS A 208 -10.32 7.20 2.80
N LYS A 209 -11.06 8.31 2.88
CA LYS A 209 -10.87 9.48 2.01
C LYS A 209 -10.24 10.63 2.79
N PRO A 210 -9.38 11.44 2.16
CA PRO A 210 -8.96 12.71 2.72
C PRO A 210 -10.05 13.77 2.51
N ASP A 211 -10.16 14.70 3.45
CA ASP A 211 -11.07 15.83 3.37
C ASP A 211 -10.57 16.88 2.36
N ASP A 212 -9.25 17.02 2.25
CA ASP A 212 -8.56 17.94 1.33
C ASP A 212 -7.13 17.48 0.97
N GLU A 213 -6.45 18.22 0.10
CA GLU A 213 -5.08 17.91 -0.35
C GLU A 213 -4.07 17.92 0.81
N ALA A 214 -4.24 18.82 1.78
CA ALA A 214 -3.33 18.92 2.92
C ALA A 214 -3.44 17.67 3.81
N ALA A 215 -4.66 17.19 4.06
CA ALA A 215 -4.90 15.94 4.78
C ALA A 215 -4.24 14.74 4.07
N LEU A 216 -4.36 14.65 2.75
CA LEU A 216 -3.69 13.61 1.96
C LEU A 216 -2.16 13.68 2.11
N ARG A 217 -1.56 14.86 1.96
CA ARG A 217 -0.10 15.03 2.09
C ARG A 217 0.40 14.67 3.48
N ASN A 218 -0.33 15.08 4.52
CA ASN A 218 -0.01 14.74 5.90
C ASN A 218 -0.09 13.22 6.12
N ALA A 219 -1.11 12.56 5.58
CA ALA A 219 -1.26 11.11 5.64
C ALA A 219 -0.09 10.40 4.94
N VAL A 220 0.28 10.83 3.73
CA VAL A 220 1.44 10.30 3.00
C VAL A 220 2.72 10.46 3.82
N ALA A 221 2.96 11.64 4.39
CA ALA A 221 4.15 11.89 5.20
C ALA A 221 4.19 11.01 6.47
N ALA A 222 3.07 10.92 7.20
CA ALA A 222 2.96 10.12 8.41
C ALA A 222 3.09 8.61 8.14
N SER A 223 2.57 8.15 7.01
CA SER A 223 2.62 6.74 6.58
C SER A 223 4.04 6.22 6.40
N ARG A 224 5.01 7.12 6.13
CA ARG A 224 6.42 6.77 5.98
C ARG A 224 6.96 6.01 7.22
N ALA A 225 6.49 6.34 8.42
CA ALA A 225 6.95 5.71 9.65
C ALA A 225 6.50 4.24 9.82
N PHE A 226 5.53 3.78 9.02
CA PHE A 226 4.89 2.48 9.17
C PHE A 226 5.17 1.52 8.00
N ALA A 227 5.90 1.98 7.00
CA ALA A 227 6.40 1.09 5.96
C ALA A 227 7.62 0.35 6.54
N GLU A 228 7.37 -0.81 7.16
CA GLU A 228 8.40 -1.66 7.80
C GLU A 228 9.54 -1.98 6.83
N GLU A 229 9.21 -2.16 5.55
CA GLU A 229 10.15 -2.16 4.45
C GLU A 229 9.64 -1.19 3.39
N HIS A 230 10.39 -0.12 3.17
CA HIS A 230 10.10 0.73 2.03
C HIS A 230 10.48 -0.01 0.76
N GLU A 231 9.55 -0.06 -0.18
CA GLU A 231 9.82 -0.61 -1.48
C GLU A 231 10.80 0.32 -2.23
N GLU A 232 12.01 -0.18 -2.48
CA GLU A 232 12.99 0.50 -3.33
C GLU A 232 12.83 -0.03 -4.76
N ILE A 233 12.45 0.86 -5.67
CA ILE A 233 12.23 0.52 -7.06
C ILE A 233 13.27 1.23 -7.92
N ARG A 234 13.87 0.50 -8.85
CA ARG A 234 14.90 1.01 -9.75
C ARG A 234 14.57 0.79 -11.21
N TRP A 235 14.96 1.75 -12.03
CA TRP A 235 14.92 1.65 -13.47
C TRP A 235 15.99 0.68 -13.96
N VAL A 236 15.64 -0.18 -14.92
CA VAL A 236 16.55 -1.22 -15.44
C VAL A 236 16.97 -0.91 -16.88
N ARG A 237 15.99 -0.70 -17.78
CA ARG A 237 16.25 -0.51 -19.23
C ARG A 237 15.05 0.12 -19.95
N GLU A 238 15.28 0.70 -21.12
CA GLU A 238 14.26 1.50 -21.86
C GLU A 238 13.14 0.67 -22.49
N ARG A 239 13.44 -0.55 -22.95
CA ARG A 239 12.49 -1.36 -23.72
C ARG A 239 12.27 -2.74 -23.12
N TYR A 240 11.01 -3.17 -23.19
CA TYR A 240 10.62 -4.56 -23.10
C TYR A 240 10.97 -5.26 -24.43
N PRO A 241 11.88 -6.26 -24.44
CA PRO A 241 12.27 -6.99 -25.65
C PRO A 241 11.23 -8.00 -26.13
#